data_AF-A0A914ZE22-F1
#
_entry.id   AF-A0A914ZE22-F1
#
_cell.length_a   1.000
_cell.length_b   1.000
_cell.length_c   1.000
_cell.angle_alpha   90.00
_cell.angle_beta   90.00
_cell.angle_gamma   90.00
#
_symmetry.space_group_name_H-M   'P 1'
#
loop_
_entity.id
_entity.type
_entity.pdbx_description
1 polymer ?
#
loop_
_entity_poly.entity_id
_entity_poly.type
_entity_poly.pdbx_seq_one_letter_code
_entity_poly.pdbx_strand_id
1 'polypeptide(L)'
;MKKCHIFPINELLFHLQIVQDIACTLHHCLKLNIIHCNLRAKNIFVDIKEDSAAKKERAVYYVGGFHLAVMTRLFPRITENVF
;
A
#
# COMPACT_ATOMS: atom_id res chain seq x y z
N MET A 1 7.48 -11.79 -29.61
CA MET A 1 7.67 -10.41 -29.09
C MET A 1 6.47 -10.10 -28.19
N LYS A 2 6.67 -9.94 -26.88
CA LYS A 2 5.58 -9.64 -25.94
C LYS A 2 5.16 -8.18 -26.13
N LYS A 3 3.87 -7.92 -26.39
CA LYS A 3 3.32 -6.56 -26.49
C LYS A 3 3.50 -5.87 -25.13
N CYS A 4 4.34 -4.84 -25.07
CA CYS A 4 4.33 -3.91 -23.95
C CYS A 4 3.02 -3.12 -24.04
N HIS A 5 2.09 -3.41 -23.12
CA HIS A 5 0.93 -2.55 -22.91
C HIS A 5 1.44 -1.25 -22.27
N ILE A 6 1.59 -0.22 -23.10
CA ILE A 6 1.85 1.14 -22.63
C ILE A 6 0.51 1.63 -22.06
N PHE A 7 0.39 1.63 -20.74
CA PHE A 7 -0.78 2.19 -20.06
C PHE A 7 -0.76 3.71 -20.22
N PRO A 8 -1.91 4.36 -20.49
CA PRO A 8 -1.99 5.81 -20.54
C PRO A 8 -1.55 6.42 -19.20
N ILE A 9 -0.88 7.58 -19.25
CA ILE A 9 -0.24 8.23 -18.08
C ILE A 9 -1.18 8.37 -16.87
N ASN A 10 -2.47 8.62 -17.13
CA ASN A 10 -3.49 8.75 -16.09
C ASN A 10 -3.78 7.44 -15.35
N GLU A 11 -3.77 6.29 -16.04
CA GLU A 11 -3.92 4.97 -15.41
C GLU A 11 -2.66 4.60 -14.62
N LEU A 12 -1.48 4.97 -15.11
CA LEU A 12 -0.22 4.78 -14.39
C LEU A 12 -0.21 5.58 -13.07
N LEU A 13 -0.68 6.83 -13.10
CA LEU A 13 -0.78 7.68 -11.91
C LEU A 13 -1.73 7.10 -10.86
N PHE A 14 -2.85 6.54 -11.31
CA PHE A 14 -3.85 5.89 -10.46
C PHE A 14 -3.27 4.63 -9.78
N HIS A 15 -2.58 3.78 -10.55
CA HIS A 15 -1.94 2.59 -10.00
C HIS A 15 -0.80 2.92 -9.01
N LEU A 16 -0.05 3.99 -9.26
CA LEU A 16 1.00 4.47 -8.35
C LEU A 16 0.42 4.88 -6.99
N GLN A 17 -0.73 5.55 -6.96
CA GLN A 17 -1.36 5.97 -5.71
C GLN A 17 -1.78 4.76 -4.85
N ILE A 18 -2.37 3.73 -5.47
CA ILE A 18 -2.74 2.48 -4.77
C ILE A 18 -1.51 1.84 -4.13
N VAL A 19 -0.44 1.69 -4.93
CA VAL A 19 0.81 1.06 -4.45
C VAL A 19 1.42 1.88 -3.32
N GLN A 20 1.39 3.21 -3.41
CA GLN A 20 1.93 4.11 -2.40
C GLN A 20 1.19 4.00 -1.06
N ASP A 21 -0.14 4.03 -1.07
CA ASP A 21 -0.96 3.93 0.15
C ASP A 21 -0.77 2.57 0.85
N ILE A 22 -0.72 1.49 0.07
CA ILE A 22 -0.46 0.13 0.57
C ILE A 22 0.96 0.03 1.14
N ALA A 23 1.97 0.51 0.42
CA ALA A 23 3.36 0.49 0.87
C ALA A 23 3.56 1.29 2.15
N CYS A 24 2.92 2.45 2.26
CA CYS A 24 2.95 3.28 3.47
C CYS A 24 2.39 2.52 4.69
N THR A 25 1.23 1.88 4.54
CA THR A 25 0.62 1.09 5.61
C THR A 25 1.49 -0.11 6.01
N LEU A 26 2.02 -0.86 5.06
CA LEU A 26 2.88 -2.01 5.34
C LEU A 26 4.22 -1.60 5.98
N HIS A 27 4.78 -0.45 5.59
CA HIS A 27 5.97 0.10 6.21
C HIS A 27 5.73 0.44 7.70
N HIS A 28 4.56 1.00 8.03
CA HIS A 28 4.16 1.21 9.42
C HIS A 28 3.99 -0.11 10.18
N CYS A 29 3.38 -1.13 9.57
CA CYS A 29 3.30 -2.46 10.17
C CYS A 29 4.69 -3.02 10.50
N LEU A 30 5.66 -2.90 9.58
CA LEU A 30 7.04 -3.36 9.79
C LEU A 30 7.72 -2.64 10.96
N LYS A 31 7.51 -1.32 11.12
CA LYS A 31 8.02 -0.57 12.29
C LYS A 31 7.47 -1.08 13.63
N LEU A 32 6.27 -1.65 13.61
CA LEU A 32 5.62 -2.27 14.76
C LEU A 32 5.91 -3.78 14.88
N ASN A 33 6.80 -4.32 14.04
CA ASN A 33 7.09 -5.75 13.90
C ASN A 33 5.86 -6.60 13.52
N ILE A 34 4.87 -6.02 12.84
CA ILE A 34 3.67 -6.70 12.37
C ILE A 34 3.87 -7.14 10.92
N ILE A 35 3.65 -8.42 10.63
CA ILE A 35 3.56 -8.97 9.28
C ILE A 35 2.09 -9.31 8.99
N HIS A 36 1.54 -8.78 7.90
CA HIS A 36 0.11 -8.92 7.56
C HIS A 36 -0.31 -10.35 7.18
N CYS A 37 0.58 -11.12 6.54
CA CYS A 37 0.41 -12.52 6.09
C CYS A 37 -0.73 -12.84 5.10
N ASN A 38 -1.66 -11.92 4.84
CA ASN A 38 -2.81 -12.17 3.96
C ASN A 38 -3.08 -10.97 3.03
N LEU A 39 -2.04 -10.39 2.42
CA LEU A 39 -2.22 -9.24 1.53
C LEU A 39 -2.83 -9.70 0.19
N ARG A 40 -4.05 -9.27 -0.09
CA ARG A 40 -4.81 -9.60 -1.31
C ARG A 40 -5.82 -8.49 -1.60
N ALA A 41 -6.31 -8.40 -2.84
CA ALA A 41 -7.27 -7.37 -3.23
C ALA A 41 -8.53 -7.30 -2.34
N LYS A 42 -9.05 -8.45 -1.86
CA LYS A 42 -10.20 -8.51 -0.93
C LYS A 42 -9.95 -7.83 0.43
N ASN A 43 -8.69 -7.61 0.77
CA ASN A 43 -8.23 -7.00 2.01
C ASN A 43 -7.76 -5.55 1.80
N ILE A 44 -8.01 -4.97 0.62
CA ILE A 44 -7.79 -3.56 0.34
C ILE A 44 -9.15 -2.87 0.30
N PHE A 45 -9.32 -1.86 1.16
CA PHE A 45 -10.52 -1.05 1.23
C PHE A 45 -10.24 0.30 0.59
N VAL A 46 -11.26 0.89 -0.03
CA VAL A 46 -11.18 2.22 -0.63
C VAL A 46 -12.19 3.13 0.06
N ASP A 47 -11.75 4.32 0.40
CA ASP A 47 -12.59 5.42 0.86
C ASP A 47 -12.42 6.59 -0.09
N ILE A 48 -13.49 7.36 -0.31
CA ILE A 48 -13.46 8.54 -1.16
C ILE A 48 -13.57 9.74 -0.25
N LYS A 49 -12.46 10.47 -0.10
CA LYS A 49 -12.41 11.68 0.72
C LYS A 49 -12.48 12.91 -0.17
N GLU A 50 -13.27 13.90 0.25
CA GLU A 50 -13.18 15.23 -0.33
C GLU A 50 -11.86 15.87 0.12
N ASP A 51 -11.00 16.17 -0.84
CA ASP A 51 -9.85 17.02 -0.60
C ASP A 51 -10.34 18.47 -0.49
N SER A 52 -10.42 18.96 0.75
CA SER A 52 -10.90 20.30 1.08
C SER A 52 -10.05 21.40 0.43
N ALA A 53 -8.79 21.11 0.07
CA ALA A 53 -7.88 22.05 -0.59
C ALA A 53 -8.04 22.04 -2.12
N ALA A 54 -8.37 20.90 -2.72
CA ALA A 54 -8.45 20.75 -4.18
C ALA A 54 -9.88 20.74 -4.74
N LYS A 55 -10.93 20.72 -3.89
CA LYS A 55 -12.34 20.49 -4.28
C LYS A 55 -12.48 19.29 -5.22
N LYS A 56 -11.68 18.25 -4.97
CA LYS A 56 -11.66 17.02 -5.76
C LYS A 56 -11.79 15.83 -4.82
N GLU A 57 -12.54 14.85 -5.27
CA GLU A 57 -12.60 13.54 -4.61
C GLU A 57 -11.26 12.82 -4.80
N ARG A 58 -10.69 12.34 -3.70
CA ARG A 58 -9.47 11.54 -3.69
C ARG A 58 -9.76 10.19 -3.05
N ALA A 59 -9.47 9.13 -3.79
CA ALA A 59 -9.48 7.77 -3.25
C ALA A 59 -8.30 7.59 -2.27
N VAL A 60 -8.58 6.99 -1.11
CA VAL A 60 -7.56 6.57 -0.13
C VAL A 60 -7.70 5.07 0.07
N TYR A 61 -6.59 4.35 -0.06
CA TYR A 61 -6.58 2.89 0.04
C TYR A 61 -6.06 2.44 1.40
N TYR A 62 -6.79 1.56 2.07
CA TYR A 62 -6.42 1.00 3.36
C TYR A 62 -6.18 -0.50 3.25
N VAL A 63 -5.18 -0.98 3.99
CA VAL A 63 -4.99 -2.42 4.21
C VAL A 63 -5.84 -2.82 5.41
N GLY A 64 -6.66 -3.86 5.28
CA GLY A 64 -7.38 -4.50 6.38
C GLY A 64 -7.21 -6.03 6.31
N GLY A 65 -8.00 -6.80 7.08
CA GLY A 65 -7.89 -8.26 7.05
C GLY A 65 -6.73 -8.84 7.86
N PHE A 66 -6.36 -8.17 8.96
CA PHE A 66 -5.28 -8.55 9.89
C PHE A 66 -5.53 -9.80 10.74
N HIS A 67 -6.54 -10.61 10.45
CA HIS A 67 -6.88 -11.81 11.23
C HIS A 67 -5.79 -12.90 11.18
N LEU A 68 -4.94 -12.90 10.14
CA LEU A 68 -3.75 -13.76 10.04
C LEU A 68 -2.44 -13.01 10.33
N ALA A 69 -2.51 -11.74 10.75
CA ALA A 69 -1.31 -10.97 11.00
C ALA A 69 -0.58 -11.50 12.22
N VAL A 70 0.75 -11.48 12.16
CA VAL A 70 1.62 -11.95 13.24
C VAL A 70 2.51 -10.83 13.71
N MET A 71 2.72 -10.76 15.02
CA MET A 71 3.76 -9.93 15.61
C MET A 71 5.04 -10.75 15.69
N THR A 72 6.06 -10.29 14.97
CA THR A 72 7.38 -10.91 14.98
C THR A 72 8.20 -10.40 16.17
N ARG A 73 9.10 -11.25 16.68
CA ARG A 73 10.14 -10.77 17.58
C ARG A 73 10.98 -9.78 16.79
N LEU A 74 11.37 -8.66 17.42
CA LEU A 74 12.22 -7.63 16.85
C LEU A 74 13.29 -8.27 15.95
N PHE A 75 13.18 -8.05 14.64
CA PHE A 75 14.36 -8.22 13.81
C PHE A 75 15.37 -7.19 14.35
N PRO A 76 16.59 -7.59 14.77
CA PRO A 76 17.63 -6.61 15.00
C PRO A 76 17.66 -5.75 13.74
N ARG A 77 17.55 -4.43 13.93
CA ARG A 77 17.38 -3.43 12.87
C ARG A 77 18.14 -3.88 11.63
N ILE A 78 17.43 -4.26 10.56
CA ILE A 78 18.01 -4.23 9.22
C ILE A 78 18.03 -2.73 8.86
N THR A 79 18.83 -1.98 9.60
CA THR A 79 19.25 -0.65 9.23
C THR A 79 20.45 -0.84 8.34
N GLU A 80 20.30 -0.28 7.14
CA GLU A 80 21.36 0.02 6.18
C GLU A 80 21.73 -1.14 5.25
N ASN A 81 21.56 -0.88 3.96
CA ASN A 81 22.02 -1.67 2.81
C ASN A 81 21.07 -2.74 2.24
N VAL A 82 19.92 -2.31 1.70
CA VAL A 82 19.44 -2.85 0.42
C VAL A 82 18.77 -1.71 -0.38
N PHE A 83 19.59 -0.88 -1.02
CA PHE A 83 19.30 -0.19 -2.28
C PHE A 83 20.58 -0.17 -3.10
#